data_AF-A0A938H1M9-F1
#
_entry.id   AF-A0A938H1M9-F1
#
_cell.length_a   1.000
_cell.length_b   1.000
_cell.length_c   1.000
_cell.angle_alpha   90.00
_cell.angle_beta   90.00
_cell.angle_gamma   90.00
#
_symmetry.space_group_name_H-M   'P 1'
#
loop_
_entity.id
_entity.type
_entity.pdbx_description
1 polymer ?
#
loop_
_entity_poly.entity_id
_entity_poly.type
_entity_poly.pdbx_seq_one_letter_code
_entity_poly.pdbx_strand_id
1 'polypeptide(L)'
;LEMLEGVIKHAPKSRYAAKSRFTIGELHHAEKDSKKAVTAFRKLVAEQPDSPEAPEALFRSGVVLLEEADRGNQNQANLDLAREAFNDYLLQYPGHSKNADARRMLSNLQGRDLNRSLDIAEFYLKTGKHEAAKVYYRDIVKRSSPGEVRDKAATRLKELGE
;
A
#
# COMPACT_ATOMS: atom_id res chain seq x y z
N LEU A 1 -13.50 13.25 -20.48
CA LEU A 1 -13.97 13.46 -19.08
C LEU A 1 -15.36 14.09 -19.04
N GLU A 2 -15.62 15.15 -19.79
CA GLU A 2 -16.89 15.90 -19.79
C GLU A 2 -18.17 15.04 -19.89
N MET A 3 -18.22 14.04 -20.78
CA MET A 3 -19.37 13.12 -20.87
C MET A 3 -19.57 12.29 -19.59
N LEU A 4 -18.49 11.81 -18.97
CA LEU A 4 -18.54 11.01 -17.73
C LEU A 4 -18.97 11.87 -16.53
N GLU A 5 -18.47 13.11 -16.47
CA GLU A 5 -18.87 14.10 -15.47
C GLU A 5 -20.35 14.48 -15.63
N GLY A 6 -20.83 14.60 -16.87
CA GLY A 6 -22.25 14.78 -17.18
C GLY A 6 -23.12 13.67 -16.61
N VAL A 7 -22.74 12.41 -16.77
CA VAL A 7 -23.47 11.26 -16.19
C VAL A 7 -23.53 11.36 -14.67
N ILE A 8 -22.42 11.70 -14.02
CA ILE A 8 -22.35 11.86 -12.56
C ILE A 8 -23.25 13.00 -12.10
N LYS A 9 -23.28 14.14 -12.82
CA LYS A 9 -24.08 15.31 -12.45
C LYS A 9 -25.59 15.02 -12.52
N HIS A 10 -26.05 14.35 -13.56
CA HIS A 10 -27.48 14.12 -13.78
C HIS A 10 -28.04 12.91 -13.02
N ALA A 11 -27.20 11.93 -12.71
CA ALA A 11 -27.61 10.71 -12.02
C ALA A 11 -26.57 10.23 -10.99
N PRO A 12 -26.25 11.03 -9.96
CA PRO A 12 -25.07 10.84 -9.09
C PRO A 12 -25.05 9.54 -8.30
N LYS A 13 -26.22 8.95 -8.02
CA LYS A 13 -26.38 7.69 -7.28
C LYS A 13 -26.61 6.48 -8.19
N SER A 14 -26.65 6.67 -9.51
CA SER A 14 -26.86 5.56 -10.45
C SER A 14 -25.63 4.65 -10.56
N ARG A 15 -25.85 3.42 -11.02
CA ARG A 15 -24.77 2.49 -11.40
C ARG A 15 -23.88 3.08 -12.50
N TYR A 16 -24.43 3.89 -13.41
CA TYR A 16 -23.66 4.56 -14.45
C TYR A 16 -22.72 5.63 -13.88
N ALA A 17 -23.13 6.32 -12.82
CA ALA A 17 -22.25 7.26 -12.14
C ALA A 17 -21.11 6.53 -11.41
N ALA A 18 -21.36 5.36 -10.82
CA ALA A 18 -20.31 4.53 -10.22
C ALA A 18 -19.25 4.13 -11.26
N LYS A 19 -19.71 3.55 -12.37
CA LYS A 19 -18.86 3.19 -13.51
C LYS A 19 -18.12 4.41 -14.07
N SER A 20 -18.76 5.57 -14.16
CA SER A 20 -18.14 6.80 -14.66
C SER A 20 -17.03 7.29 -13.74
N ARG A 21 -17.25 7.32 -12.42
CA ARG A 21 -16.20 7.69 -11.43
C ARG A 21 -15.01 6.73 -11.50
N PHE A 22 -15.28 5.43 -11.63
CA PHE A 22 -14.25 4.41 -11.81
C PHE A 22 -13.43 4.66 -13.08
N THR A 23 -14.10 4.91 -14.21
CA THR A 23 -13.43 5.22 -15.48
C THR A 23 -12.62 6.51 -15.42
N ILE A 24 -13.10 7.55 -14.73
CA ILE A 24 -12.31 8.79 -14.51
C ILE A 24 -11.00 8.47 -13.78
N GLY A 25 -11.04 7.62 -12.75
CA GLY A 25 -9.84 7.18 -12.05
C GLY A 25 -8.85 6.44 -12.95
N GLU A 26 -9.33 5.55 -13.83
CA GLU A 26 -8.48 4.85 -14.81
C GLU A 26 -7.83 5.80 -15.81
N LEU A 27 -8.58 6.78 -16.30
CA LEU A 27 -8.06 7.73 -17.27
C LEU A 27 -6.93 8.55 -16.65
N HIS A 28 -7.12 9.04 -15.42
CA HIS A 28 -6.05 9.73 -14.71
C HIS A 28 -4.84 8.84 -14.41
N HIS A 29 -5.06 7.56 -14.10
CA HIS A 29 -3.96 6.61 -13.92
C HIS A 29 -3.16 6.41 -15.21
N ALA A 30 -3.86 6.24 -16.35
CA ALA A 30 -3.25 6.13 -17.67
C ALA A 30 -2.48 7.39 -18.08
N GLU A 31 -2.95 8.57 -17.67
CA GLU A 31 -2.27 9.87 -17.84
C GLU A 31 -1.09 10.06 -16.88
N LYS A 32 -0.80 9.08 -16.01
CA LYS A 32 0.20 9.15 -14.93
C LYS A 32 -0.08 10.24 -13.89
N ASP A 33 -1.31 10.74 -13.82
CA ASP A 33 -1.77 11.63 -12.74
C ASP A 33 -2.27 10.80 -11.56
N SER A 34 -1.31 10.21 -10.85
CA SER A 34 -1.56 9.32 -9.71
C SER A 34 -2.44 9.98 -8.63
N LYS A 35 -2.28 11.29 -8.41
CA LYS A 35 -3.06 12.05 -7.42
C LYS A 35 -4.54 12.12 -7.81
N LYS A 36 -4.85 12.48 -9.05
CA LYS A 36 -6.25 12.55 -9.50
C LYS A 36 -6.87 11.15 -9.60
N ALA A 37 -6.10 10.15 -10.02
CA ALA A 37 -6.57 8.76 -10.06
C ALA A 37 -7.03 8.26 -8.68
N VAL A 38 -6.15 8.38 -7.67
CA VAL A 38 -6.47 8.00 -6.28
C VAL A 38 -7.66 8.79 -5.74
N THR A 39 -7.74 10.10 -6.04
CA THR A 39 -8.86 10.95 -5.62
C THR A 39 -10.18 10.47 -6.21
N ALA A 40 -10.21 10.15 -7.51
CA ALA A 40 -11.42 9.67 -8.19
C ALA A 40 -11.86 8.30 -7.64
N PHE A 41 -10.93 7.38 -7.42
CA PHE A 41 -11.23 6.07 -6.82
C PHE A 41 -11.76 6.19 -5.39
N ARG A 42 -11.11 6.98 -4.53
CA ARG A 42 -11.58 7.21 -3.15
C ARG A 42 -12.94 7.88 -3.13
N LYS A 43 -13.22 8.81 -4.05
CA LYS A 43 -14.54 9.44 -4.17
C LYS A 43 -15.62 8.43 -4.56
N LEU A 44 -15.33 7.49 -5.46
CA LEU A 44 -16.29 6.41 -5.77
C LEU A 44 -16.64 5.60 -4.52
N VAL A 45 -15.63 5.18 -3.77
CA VAL A 45 -15.80 4.38 -2.54
C VAL A 45 -16.59 5.15 -1.48
N ALA A 46 -16.33 6.45 -1.31
CA ALA A 46 -17.02 7.29 -0.34
C ALA A 46 -18.50 7.52 -0.71
N GLU A 47 -18.79 7.72 -1.99
CA GLU A 47 -20.14 8.09 -2.46
C GLU A 47 -21.04 6.86 -2.72
N GLN A 48 -20.44 5.74 -3.13
CA GLN A 48 -21.16 4.52 -3.55
C GLN A 48 -20.39 3.25 -3.14
N PRO A 49 -20.17 3.00 -1.84
CA PRO A 49 -19.39 1.86 -1.35
C PRO A 49 -19.96 0.49 -1.78
N ASP A 50 -21.28 0.38 -1.97
CA ASP A 50 -21.95 -0.87 -2.35
C ASP A 50 -21.94 -1.11 -3.88
N SER A 51 -21.33 -0.22 -4.67
CA SER A 51 -21.29 -0.40 -6.12
C SER A 51 -20.35 -1.54 -6.51
N PRO A 52 -20.62 -2.27 -7.61
CA PRO A 52 -19.73 -3.32 -8.10
C PRO A 52 -18.30 -2.84 -8.37
N GLU A 53 -18.11 -1.56 -8.69
CA GLU A 53 -16.82 -0.94 -9.00
C GLU A 53 -16.05 -0.48 -7.76
N ALA A 54 -16.71 -0.30 -6.61
CA ALA A 54 -16.08 0.29 -5.42
C ALA A 54 -14.95 -0.57 -4.81
N PRO A 55 -15.07 -1.90 -4.67
CA PRO A 55 -13.97 -2.74 -4.20
C PRO A 55 -12.73 -2.63 -5.09
N GLU A 56 -12.93 -2.67 -6.41
CA GLU A 56 -11.86 -2.55 -7.39
C GLU A 56 -11.21 -1.16 -7.34
N ALA A 57 -12.01 -0.11 -7.18
CA ALA A 57 -11.51 1.26 -7.07
C ALA A 57 -10.58 1.43 -5.87
N LEU A 58 -10.99 0.94 -4.69
CA LEU A 58 -10.16 1.03 -3.49
C LEU A 58 -8.87 0.24 -3.62
N PHE A 59 -8.94 -0.99 -4.15
CA PHE A 59 -7.76 -1.80 -4.43
C PHE A 59 -6.79 -1.07 -5.38
N ARG A 60 -7.30 -0.51 -6.48
CA ARG A 60 -6.46 0.22 -7.44
C ARG A 60 -5.88 1.51 -6.89
N SER A 61 -6.55 2.18 -5.95
CA SER A 61 -5.94 3.32 -5.27
C SER A 61 -4.62 2.95 -4.59
N GLY A 62 -4.55 1.78 -3.93
CA GLY A 62 -3.31 1.26 -3.34
C GLY A 62 -2.27 0.90 -4.40
N VAL A 63 -2.67 0.29 -5.51
CA VAL A 63 -1.77 -0.04 -6.63
C VAL A 63 -1.15 1.21 -7.24
N VAL A 64 -1.94 2.25 -7.53
CA VAL A 64 -1.45 3.52 -8.08
C VAL A 64 -0.43 4.17 -7.13
N LEU A 65 -0.68 4.13 -5.82
CA LEU A 65 0.24 4.67 -4.82
C LEU A 65 1.57 3.88 -4.77
N LEU A 66 1.53 2.55 -4.92
CA LEU A 66 2.74 1.73 -5.04
C LEU A 66 3.54 2.07 -6.28
N GLU A 67 2.89 2.17 -7.44
CA GLU A 67 3.55 2.53 -8.69
C GLU A 67 4.23 3.91 -8.59
N GLU A 68 3.55 4.88 -7.98
CA GLU A 68 4.11 6.22 -7.76
C GLU A 68 5.32 6.19 -6.82
N ALA A 69 5.24 5.40 -5.74
CA ALA A 69 6.36 5.21 -4.83
C ALA A 69 7.58 4.61 -5.54
N ASP A 70 7.36 3.63 -6.41
CA ASP A 70 8.43 2.92 -7.13
C ASP A 70 9.09 3.82 -8.21
N ARG A 71 8.37 4.78 -8.81
CA ARG A 71 8.94 5.76 -9.76
C ARG A 71 9.77 6.87 -9.10
N GLY A 72 9.39 7.29 -7.89
CA GLY A 72 9.88 8.53 -7.27
C GLY A 72 11.04 8.43 -6.28
N ASN A 73 11.67 7.24 -6.11
CA ASN A 73 12.65 6.90 -5.07
C ASN A 73 12.04 6.38 -3.74
N GLN A 74 11.10 5.43 -3.82
CA GLN A 74 10.49 4.78 -2.66
C GLN A 74 9.88 5.78 -1.66
N ASN A 75 9.13 6.77 -2.16
CA ASN A 75 8.51 7.80 -1.33
C ASN A 75 7.69 7.13 -0.20
N GLN A 76 8.21 7.23 1.03
CA GLN A 76 7.64 6.55 2.19
C GLN A 76 6.18 6.94 2.42
N ALA A 77 5.83 8.20 2.17
CA ALA A 77 4.46 8.67 2.31
C ALA A 77 3.50 7.92 1.38
N ASN A 78 3.91 7.64 0.14
CA ASN A 78 3.08 6.87 -0.80
C ASN A 78 3.00 5.39 -0.42
N LEU A 79 4.08 4.80 0.12
CA LEU A 79 4.06 3.43 0.64
C LEU A 79 3.10 3.30 1.85
N ASP A 80 3.08 4.31 2.71
CA ASP A 80 2.19 4.36 3.87
C ASP A 80 0.72 4.51 3.46
N LEU A 81 0.44 5.40 2.49
CA LEU A 81 -0.90 5.54 1.91
C LEU A 81 -1.35 4.28 1.16
N ALA A 82 -0.43 3.58 0.48
CA ALA A 82 -0.75 2.31 -0.17
C ALA A 82 -1.12 1.24 0.86
N ARG A 83 -0.37 1.17 1.97
CA ARG A 83 -0.65 0.26 3.09
C ARG A 83 -2.03 0.53 3.70
N GLU A 84 -2.35 1.81 3.94
CA GLU A 84 -3.67 2.25 4.38
C GLU A 84 -4.77 1.77 3.41
N ALA A 85 -4.63 2.07 2.11
CA ALA A 85 -5.61 1.69 1.10
C ALA A 85 -5.87 0.17 1.04
N PHE A 86 -4.84 -0.66 1.14
CA PHE A 86 -5.02 -2.13 1.16
C PHE A 86 -5.65 -2.63 2.46
N ASN A 87 -5.33 -2.04 3.61
CA ASN A 87 -5.96 -2.37 4.88
C ASN A 87 -7.45 -1.98 4.88
N ASP A 88 -7.76 -0.77 4.41
CA ASP A 88 -9.13 -0.28 4.27
C ASP A 88 -9.93 -1.19 3.32
N TYR A 89 -9.32 -1.60 2.20
CA TYR A 89 -9.92 -2.54 1.28
C TYR A 89 -10.25 -3.88 1.95
N LEU A 90 -9.33 -4.46 2.73
CA LEU A 90 -9.56 -5.72 3.43
C LEU A 90 -10.63 -5.60 4.53
N LEU A 91 -10.73 -4.43 5.16
CA LEU A 91 -11.72 -4.14 6.20
C LEU A 91 -13.10 -3.92 5.59
N GLN A 92 -13.20 -3.13 4.53
CA GLN A 92 -14.45 -2.70 3.92
C GLN A 92 -15.07 -3.80 3.02
N TYR A 93 -14.24 -4.60 2.36
CA TYR A 93 -14.70 -5.62 1.40
C TYR A 93 -14.21 -7.04 1.79
N PRO A 94 -14.67 -7.57 2.94
CA PRO A 94 -14.32 -8.93 3.35
C PRO A 94 -14.85 -9.96 2.35
N GLY A 95 -14.03 -10.96 2.00
CA GLY A 95 -14.40 -12.03 1.07
C GLY A 95 -14.32 -11.69 -0.42
N HIS A 96 -13.99 -10.45 -0.79
CA HIS A 96 -13.83 -10.08 -2.20
C HIS A 96 -12.63 -10.78 -2.86
N SER A 97 -12.70 -11.01 -4.17
CA SER A 97 -11.75 -11.85 -4.92
C SER A 97 -10.30 -11.36 -4.85
N LYS A 98 -10.08 -10.06 -4.68
CA LYS A 98 -8.74 -9.45 -4.54
C LYS A 98 -8.16 -9.48 -3.14
N ASN A 99 -8.81 -10.09 -2.14
CA ASN A 99 -8.29 -10.10 -0.77
C ASN A 99 -6.96 -10.87 -0.64
N ALA A 100 -6.75 -11.91 -1.44
CA ALA A 100 -5.46 -12.59 -1.51
C ALA A 100 -4.36 -11.66 -2.08
N ASP A 101 -4.69 -10.91 -3.13
CA ASP A 101 -3.77 -9.96 -3.75
C ASP A 101 -3.44 -8.81 -2.80
N ALA A 102 -4.42 -8.23 -2.11
CA ALA A 102 -4.20 -7.14 -1.15
C ALA A 102 -3.30 -7.58 0.01
N ARG A 103 -3.51 -8.79 0.56
CA ARG A 103 -2.61 -9.37 1.58
C ARG A 103 -1.20 -9.58 1.05
N ARG A 104 -1.05 -10.01 -0.21
CA ARG A 104 0.27 -10.15 -0.86
C ARG A 104 0.95 -8.78 -0.99
N MET A 105 0.23 -7.74 -1.41
CA MET A 105 0.78 -6.38 -1.49
C MET A 105 1.24 -5.86 -0.12
N LEU A 106 0.44 -6.08 0.93
CA LEU A 106 0.82 -5.73 2.31
C LEU A 106 2.05 -6.51 2.79
N SER A 107 2.15 -7.81 2.50
CA SER A 107 3.32 -8.61 2.83
C SER A 107 4.58 -8.10 2.11
N ASN A 108 4.46 -7.69 0.85
CA ASN A 108 5.58 -7.12 0.10
C ASN A 108 6.02 -5.77 0.69
N LEU A 109 5.08 -4.91 1.06
CA LEU A 109 5.37 -3.65 1.76
C LEU A 109 6.09 -3.89 3.08
N GLN A 110 5.62 -4.84 3.88
CA GLN A 110 6.28 -5.22 5.13
C GLN A 110 7.69 -5.75 4.89
N GLY A 111 7.90 -6.58 3.86
CA GLY A 111 9.22 -7.05 3.48
C GLY A 111 10.18 -5.91 3.12
N ARG A 112 9.71 -4.89 2.39
CA ARG A 112 10.49 -3.68 2.07
C ARG A 112 10.90 -2.92 3.35
N ASP A 113 9.97 -2.73 4.29
CA ASP A 113 10.26 -2.07 5.58
C ASP A 113 11.31 -2.84 6.40
N LEU A 114 11.18 -4.17 6.47
CA LEU A 114 12.09 -5.03 7.21
C LEU A 114 13.49 -5.04 6.58
N ASN A 115 13.59 -5.09 5.25
CA ASN A 115 14.88 -4.99 4.55
C ASN A 115 15.56 -3.64 4.84
N ARG A 116 14.82 -2.53 4.78
CA ARG A 116 15.39 -1.22 5.12
C ARG A 116 15.84 -1.16 6.58
N SER A 117 15.05 -1.72 7.50
CA SER A 117 15.44 -1.82 8.92
C SER A 117 16.72 -2.64 9.09
N LEU A 118 16.87 -3.71 8.30
CA LEU A 118 18.06 -4.55 8.32
C LEU A 118 19.29 -3.78 7.83
N ASP A 119 19.15 -3.02 6.74
CA ASP A 119 20.23 -2.18 6.20
C ASP A 119 20.72 -1.15 7.23
N ILE A 120 19.78 -0.53 7.97
CA ILE A 120 20.10 0.41 9.06
C ILE A 120 20.82 -0.33 10.21
N ALA A 121 20.34 -1.52 10.59
CA ALA A 121 20.95 -2.33 11.63
C ALA A 121 22.40 -2.70 11.27
N GLU A 122 22.64 -3.18 10.05
CA GLU A 122 23.98 -3.55 9.56
C GLU A 122 24.89 -2.32 9.45
N PHE A 123 24.36 -1.14 9.11
CA PHE A 123 25.13 0.10 9.14
C PHE A 123 25.58 0.47 10.56
N TYR A 124 24.68 0.38 11.55
CA TYR A 124 25.03 0.62 12.95
C TYR A 124 26.05 -0.40 13.47
N LEU A 125 25.89 -1.68 13.10
CA LEU A 125 26.83 -2.74 13.45
C LEU A 125 28.22 -2.43 12.88
N LYS A 126 28.30 -2.12 11.58
CA LYS A 126 29.56 -1.80 10.89
C LYS A 126 30.26 -0.56 11.48
N THR A 127 29.51 0.39 12.02
CA THR A 127 30.05 1.60 12.65
C THR A 127 30.34 1.45 14.15
N GLY A 128 30.26 0.22 14.69
CA GLY A 128 30.57 -0.09 16.09
C GLY A 128 29.47 0.30 17.08
N LYS A 129 28.31 0.75 16.60
CA LYS A 129 27.17 1.20 17.43
C LYS A 129 26.26 0.01 17.76
N HIS A 130 26.78 -0.96 18.50
CA HIS A 130 26.14 -2.25 18.72
C HIS A 130 24.77 -2.14 19.42
N GLU A 131 24.63 -1.26 20.42
CA GLU A 131 23.35 -1.07 21.11
C GLU A 131 22.26 -0.54 20.16
N ALA A 132 22.62 0.36 19.24
CA ALA A 132 21.68 0.84 18.24
C ALA A 132 21.30 -0.29 17.27
N ALA A 133 22.28 -1.07 16.78
CA ALA A 133 22.01 -2.21 15.90
C ALA A 133 21.05 -3.23 16.52
N LYS A 134 21.24 -3.58 17.80
CA LYS A 134 20.37 -4.49 18.56
C LYS A 134 18.92 -4.01 18.59
N VAL A 135 18.66 -2.71 18.72
CA VAL A 135 17.28 -2.15 18.68
C VAL A 135 16.59 -2.49 17.35
N TYR A 136 17.26 -2.27 16.22
CA TYR A 136 16.69 -2.57 14.91
C TYR A 136 16.51 -4.08 14.68
N TYR A 137 17.49 -4.91 15.06
CA TYR A 137 17.35 -6.37 14.93
C TYR A 137 16.18 -6.92 15.77
N ARG A 138 15.99 -6.43 16.99
CA ARG A 138 14.83 -6.80 17.82
C ARG A 138 13.51 -6.40 17.18
N ASP A 139 13.43 -5.19 16.62
CA ASP A 139 12.21 -4.74 15.92
C ASP A 139 11.88 -5.66 14.73
N ILE A 140 12.90 -6.03 13.93
CA ILE A 140 12.75 -6.98 12.82
C ILE A 140 12.19 -8.31 13.32
N VAL A 141 12.84 -8.93 14.32
CA VAL A 141 12.39 -10.23 14.87
C VAL A 141 10.99 -10.15 15.45
N LYS A 142 10.62 -9.03 16.05
CA LYS A 142 9.27 -8.82 16.61
C LYS A 142 8.20 -8.69 15.51
N ARG A 143 8.50 -8.01 14.41
CA ARG A 143 7.51 -7.64 13.38
C ARG A 143 7.47 -8.59 12.19
N SER A 144 8.46 -9.44 11.98
CA SER A 144 8.54 -10.31 10.81
C SER A 144 7.95 -11.71 11.06
N SER A 145 7.25 -12.26 10.07
CA SER A 145 7.03 -13.72 10.00
C SER A 145 8.36 -14.48 9.81
N PRO A 146 8.40 -15.81 10.06
CA PRO A 146 9.57 -16.62 9.73
C PRO A 146 10.07 -16.40 8.29
N GLY A 147 11.37 -16.26 8.12
CA GLY A 147 12.00 -15.97 6.83
C GLY A 147 13.39 -15.37 6.98
N GLU A 148 14.09 -15.23 5.86
CA GLU A 148 15.53 -14.90 5.82
C GLU A 148 15.89 -13.63 6.61
N VAL A 149 15.09 -12.56 6.50
CA VAL A 149 15.34 -11.30 7.21
C VAL A 149 15.24 -11.47 8.72
N ARG A 150 14.26 -12.24 9.19
CA ARG A 150 14.10 -12.60 10.60
C ARG A 150 15.29 -13.39 11.11
N ASP A 151 15.69 -14.40 10.35
CA ASP A 151 16.72 -15.35 10.74
C ASP A 151 18.08 -14.67 10.82
N LYS A 152 18.39 -13.77 9.86
CA LYS A 152 19.58 -12.91 9.92
C LYS A 152 19.57 -12.03 11.15
N ALA A 153 18.49 -11.29 11.40
CA ALA A 153 18.39 -10.40 12.57
C ALA A 153 18.53 -11.17 13.89
N ALA A 154 17.90 -12.33 14.01
CA ALA A 154 18.02 -13.20 15.19
C ALA A 154 19.44 -13.74 15.38
N THR A 155 20.13 -14.09 14.28
CA THR A 155 21.54 -14.52 14.32
C THR A 155 22.44 -13.40 14.81
N ARG A 156 22.27 -12.18 14.30
CA ARG A 156 23.03 -11.00 14.73
C ARG A 156 22.83 -10.68 16.21
N LEU A 157 21.61 -10.81 16.73
CA LEU A 157 21.34 -10.62 18.16
C LEU A 157 22.16 -11.60 19.01
N LYS A 158 22.23 -12.89 18.61
CA LYS A 158 23.05 -13.89 19.29
C LYS A 158 24.53 -13.57 19.24
N GLU A 159 25.04 -13.14 18.09
CA GLU A 159 26.44 -12.69 17.94
C GLU A 159 26.77 -11.48 18.84
N LEU A 160 25.77 -10.65 19.15
CA LEU A 160 25.87 -9.47 20.01
C LEU A 160 25.56 -9.76 21.49
N GLY A 161 25.39 -11.03 21.86
CA GLY A 161 25.23 -11.49 23.25
C GLY A 161 23.79 -11.51 23.78
N GLU A 162 22.78 -11.64 22.91
CA GLU A 162 21.37 -11.85 23.28
C GLU A 162 20.85 -13.27 23.05
#